data_AF-A0A3D5D7K3-F1
#
_entry.id   AF-A0A3D5D7K3-F1
#
_cell.length_a   1.000
_cell.length_b   1.000
_cell.length_c   1.000
_cell.angle_alpha   90.00
_cell.angle_beta   90.00
_cell.angle_gamma   90.00
#
_symmetry.space_group_name_H-M   'P 1'
#
loop_
_entity.id
_entity.type
_entity.pdbx_description
1 polymer ?
#
loop_
_entity_poly.entity_id
_entity_poly.type
_entity_poly.pdbx_seq_one_letter_code
_entity_poly.pdbx_strand_id
1 'polypeptide(L)'
;MGSIFEFMIKGEQTMKHLKPILILVFVWILAPRAAANDIGYVEKFCLMPDREEALKLLIPGTQDYYFYHALDAQLRGDKAEVQKLLGLWIKRYGRTSRVQEIQNREALLNYKANPNATLAHVRRELGLQYNHSRIVERQKPKHPTALDPKLINFEAFRARAFTSGDLSGVEDRGLELLDHAGLGATRLRHLLSRLKRPDLANLPQLIIKDLRNEHSRGFGSHGIHRNLTIAQMDELLQIDPKLIDNSNFINAYLTKLAPSADVDTRFDLAERGKHLNRHADHPVDKWRNLFAAVRSQLDGIEGKKPVLVDKDDRNQKQDQLAGTQASYEFKVEDRQVQLSFQNLKEVTVNYYPMDVELLFSRKPFMKEDTDHFTYLVPNTSDTVKLPVKKTAHTFAIPERFHSSNVMVEIVANGIRKS
;
A
#
# COMPACT_ATOMS: atom_id res chain seq x y z
N MET A 1 36.44 19.90 4.89
CA MET A 1 35.64 19.91 6.15
C MET A 1 35.08 18.51 6.32
N GLY A 2 35.58 17.78 7.33
CA GLY A 2 35.17 16.39 7.65
C GLY A 2 33.67 16.30 7.94
N SER A 3 32.96 15.26 7.51
CA SER A 3 33.07 13.84 7.91
C SER A 3 32.70 13.62 9.37
N ILE A 4 31.44 13.26 9.61
CA ILE A 4 30.93 12.48 10.75
C ILE A 4 29.81 11.61 10.15
N PHE A 5 30.12 10.57 9.39
CA PHE A 5 30.24 9.17 9.81
C PHE A 5 30.50 8.91 11.31
N GLU A 6 29.76 7.91 11.82
CA GLU A 6 29.93 7.24 13.11
C GLU A 6 29.60 8.07 14.36
N PHE A 7 29.08 7.55 15.47
CA PHE A 7 29.30 6.22 16.04
C PHE A 7 28.07 5.82 16.89
N MET A 8 27.49 4.68 16.55
CA MET A 8 26.68 3.84 17.43
C MET A 8 27.62 3.27 18.51
N ILE A 9 27.19 3.21 19.78
CA ILE A 9 27.74 2.30 20.83
C ILE A 9 29.05 2.74 21.51
N LYS A 10 28.94 3.36 22.70
CA LYS A 10 29.52 2.88 23.99
C LYS A 10 29.52 3.99 25.04
N GLY A 11 28.98 3.70 26.21
CA GLY A 11 29.16 4.56 27.38
C GLY A 11 28.07 4.38 28.44
N GLU A 12 27.97 3.17 29.01
CA GLU A 12 27.48 2.99 30.37
C GLU A 12 28.23 3.91 31.35
N GLN A 13 27.66 4.07 32.57
CA GLN A 13 28.12 4.87 33.72
C GLN A 13 27.55 6.31 33.67
N THR A 14 26.72 6.80 34.58
CA THR A 14 26.42 6.45 35.97
C THR A 14 25.15 7.16 36.41
N MET A 15 24.36 6.46 37.23
CA MET A 15 23.25 6.99 38.02
C MET A 15 23.59 8.29 38.74
N LYS A 16 22.62 9.23 38.81
CA LYS A 16 21.98 9.67 40.06
C LYS A 16 21.05 10.87 39.82
N HIS A 17 19.89 10.82 40.49
CA HIS A 17 18.91 11.88 40.70
C HIS A 17 17.87 12.13 39.59
N LEU A 18 16.70 11.50 39.69
CA LEU A 18 15.45 12.21 40.02
C LEU A 18 14.29 11.21 40.27
N LYS A 19 13.31 11.67 41.06
CA LYS A 19 12.20 11.00 41.77
C LYS A 19 11.16 10.29 40.87
N PRO A 20 10.32 9.38 41.43
CA PRO A 20 9.51 8.45 40.64
C PRO A 20 8.33 9.15 39.98
N ILE A 21 8.23 9.03 38.66
CA ILE A 21 7.02 9.39 37.90
C ILE A 21 6.10 8.17 37.96
N LEU A 22 5.01 8.34 38.70
CA LEU A 22 3.86 7.46 38.76
C LEU A 22 3.29 7.31 37.34
N ILE A 23 3.52 6.17 36.68
CA ILE A 23 2.88 5.82 35.40
C ILE A 23 1.42 5.51 35.70
N LEU A 24 0.55 6.50 35.51
CA LEU A 24 -0.89 6.35 35.53
C LEU A 24 -1.31 5.78 34.18
N VAL A 25 -1.38 4.45 34.10
CA VAL A 25 -1.91 3.72 32.93
C VAL A 25 -3.38 4.09 32.78
N PHE A 26 -3.69 5.00 31.85
CA PHE A 26 -5.07 5.30 31.47
C PHE A 26 -5.55 4.19 30.54
N VAL A 27 -6.04 3.09 31.13
CA VAL A 27 -6.78 2.06 30.39
C VAL A 27 -8.09 2.70 29.92
N TRP A 28 -8.18 3.02 28.64
CA TRP A 28 -9.45 3.25 27.96
C TRP A 28 -10.19 1.91 27.88
N ILE A 29 -10.84 1.52 28.98
CA ILE A 29 -11.93 0.55 28.91
C ILE A 29 -13.04 1.27 28.16
N LEU A 30 -13.29 0.82 26.93
CA LEU A 30 -14.50 1.11 26.18
C LEU A 30 -15.67 0.52 26.98
N ALA A 31 -16.14 1.26 27.99
CA ALA A 31 -17.35 0.90 28.70
C ALA A 31 -18.50 0.96 27.70
N PRO A 32 -19.31 -0.10 27.54
CA PRO A 32 -20.55 0.01 26.79
C PRO A 32 -21.36 1.14 27.43
N ARG A 33 -21.73 2.13 26.61
CA ARG A 33 -22.58 3.25 27.02
C ARG A 33 -23.79 2.70 27.78
N ALA A 34 -23.93 3.17 29.02
CA ALA A 34 -24.99 2.81 29.94
C ALA A 34 -26.37 3.13 29.33
N ALA A 35 -27.00 2.13 28.73
CA ALA A 35 -28.44 2.14 28.41
C ALA A 35 -29.25 1.29 29.42
N ALA A 36 -28.57 0.48 30.25
CA ALA A 36 -29.21 -0.42 31.21
C ALA A 36 -29.63 0.27 32.53
N ASN A 37 -29.00 1.39 32.92
CA ASN A 37 -29.38 2.14 34.13
C ASN A 37 -30.60 3.06 33.92
N ASP A 38 -30.89 3.49 32.68
CA ASP A 38 -32.02 4.38 32.36
C ASP A 38 -33.37 3.70 32.59
N ILE A 39 -33.50 2.40 32.25
CA ILE A 39 -34.75 1.65 32.39
C ILE A 39 -35.13 1.50 33.88
N GLY A 40 -34.15 1.16 34.72
CA GLY A 40 -34.38 0.96 36.16
C GLY A 40 -34.70 2.24 36.93
N TYR A 41 -34.25 3.41 36.46
CA TYR A 41 -34.60 4.69 37.08
C TYR A 41 -36.02 5.14 36.70
N VAL A 42 -36.38 5.08 35.42
CA VAL A 42 -37.72 5.44 34.94
C VAL A 42 -38.79 4.60 35.63
N GLU A 43 -38.56 3.30 35.76
CA GLU A 43 -39.47 2.40 36.46
C GLU A 43 -39.67 2.81 37.92
N LYS A 44 -38.59 3.12 38.65
CA LYS A 44 -38.66 3.62 40.03
C LYS A 44 -39.42 4.94 40.12
N PHE A 45 -39.16 5.88 39.21
CA PHE A 45 -39.85 7.16 39.18
C PHE A 45 -41.37 7.01 38.89
N CYS A 46 -41.75 6.04 38.06
CA CYS A 46 -43.16 5.80 37.71
C CYS A 46 -43.93 4.97 38.74
N LEU A 47 -43.30 3.95 39.34
CA LEU A 47 -43.96 2.95 40.20
C LEU A 47 -43.90 3.25 41.70
N MET A 48 -42.98 4.11 42.14
CA MET A 48 -42.85 4.41 43.57
C MET A 48 -44.05 5.22 44.08
N PRO A 49 -44.62 4.90 45.26
CA PRO A 49 -45.74 5.65 45.83
C PRO A 49 -45.41 7.13 46.08
N ASP A 50 -44.15 7.41 46.39
CA ASP A 50 -43.61 8.75 46.56
C ASP A 50 -42.50 9.00 45.54
N ARG A 51 -42.73 9.92 44.61
CA ARG A 51 -41.76 10.27 43.55
C ARG A 51 -40.60 11.11 44.08
N GLU A 52 -40.75 11.76 45.25
CA GLU A 52 -39.69 12.58 45.84
C GLU A 52 -38.47 11.72 46.22
N GLU A 53 -38.69 10.49 46.68
CA GLU A 53 -37.62 9.54 46.99
C GLU A 53 -36.84 9.12 45.73
N ALA A 54 -37.52 8.94 44.59
CA ALA A 54 -36.87 8.67 43.32
C ALA A 54 -36.06 9.88 42.83
N LEU A 55 -36.54 11.10 43.07
CA LEU A 55 -35.83 12.33 42.70
C LEU A 55 -34.54 12.52 43.51
N LYS A 56 -34.50 12.12 44.79
CA LYS A 56 -33.28 12.18 45.64
C LYS A 56 -32.11 11.34 45.10
N LEU A 57 -32.39 10.33 44.28
CA LEU A 57 -31.36 9.51 43.64
C LEU A 57 -30.64 10.23 42.48
N LEU A 58 -31.18 11.36 42.00
CA LEU A 58 -30.58 12.14 40.92
C LEU A 58 -29.53 13.10 41.45
N ILE A 59 -28.41 13.18 40.73
CA ILE A 59 -27.31 14.07 41.09
C ILE A 59 -27.71 15.53 40.78
N PRO A 60 -27.73 16.43 41.77
CA PRO A 60 -28.14 17.82 41.58
C PRO A 60 -27.40 18.52 40.45
N GLY A 61 -28.17 19.12 39.56
CA GLY A 61 -27.64 19.94 38.48
C GLY A 61 -27.15 19.19 37.24
N THR A 62 -27.39 17.88 37.16
CA THR A 62 -27.29 17.08 35.92
C THR A 62 -28.50 17.29 35.01
N GLN A 63 -28.43 16.83 33.76
CA GLN A 63 -29.58 16.91 32.84
C GLN A 63 -30.76 16.05 33.29
N ASP A 64 -30.51 14.86 33.83
CA ASP A 64 -31.57 13.99 34.38
C ASP A 64 -32.24 14.64 35.58
N TYR A 65 -31.46 15.24 36.48
CA TYR A 65 -31.99 16.03 37.59
C TYR A 65 -32.98 17.09 37.10
N TYR A 66 -32.57 17.97 36.17
CA TYR A 66 -33.48 19.00 35.68
C TYR A 66 -34.71 18.43 34.97
N PHE A 67 -34.55 17.37 34.18
CA PHE A 67 -35.64 16.76 33.44
C PHE A 67 -36.70 16.14 34.36
N TYR A 68 -36.32 15.24 35.27
CA TYR A 68 -37.28 14.53 36.12
C TYR A 68 -37.87 15.44 37.20
N HIS A 69 -37.11 16.40 37.74
CA HIS A 69 -37.68 17.39 38.66
C HIS A 69 -38.68 18.32 37.96
N ALA A 70 -38.42 18.73 36.71
CA ALA A 70 -39.38 19.52 35.95
C ALA A 70 -40.62 18.69 35.56
N LEU A 71 -40.42 17.42 35.20
CA LEU A 71 -41.52 16.50 34.89
C LEU A 71 -42.42 16.25 36.11
N ASP A 72 -41.84 16.04 37.29
CA ASP A 72 -42.60 15.91 38.54
C ASP A 72 -43.36 17.21 38.89
N ALA A 73 -42.71 18.37 38.76
CA ALA A 73 -43.37 19.66 38.97
C ALA A 73 -44.56 19.87 38.02
N GLN A 74 -44.46 19.39 36.76
CA GLN A 74 -45.59 19.37 35.83
C GLN A 74 -46.73 18.46 36.30
N LEU A 75 -46.42 17.27 36.81
CA LEU A 75 -47.42 16.33 37.32
C LEU A 75 -48.14 16.87 38.57
N ARG A 76 -47.44 17.63 39.40
CA ARG A 76 -48.02 18.34 40.55
C ARG A 76 -48.76 19.63 40.18
N GLY A 77 -48.61 20.11 38.95
CA GLY A 77 -49.19 21.38 38.49
C GLY A 77 -48.46 22.63 39.01
N ASP A 78 -47.25 22.49 39.53
CA ASP A 78 -46.44 23.59 40.07
C ASP A 78 -45.66 24.31 38.96
N LYS A 79 -46.36 25.22 38.28
CA LYS A 79 -45.81 25.99 37.15
C LYS A 79 -44.62 26.87 37.54
N ALA A 80 -44.59 27.36 38.78
CA ALA A 80 -43.52 28.24 39.24
C ALA A 80 -42.20 27.47 39.32
N GLU A 81 -42.22 26.26 39.87
CA GLU A 81 -41.03 25.42 39.96
C GLU A 81 -40.57 24.95 38.57
N VAL A 82 -41.49 24.61 37.65
CA VAL A 82 -41.15 24.27 36.26
C VAL A 82 -40.38 25.41 35.58
N GLN A 83 -40.86 26.66 35.68
CA GLN A 83 -40.21 27.80 35.04
C GLN A 83 -38.82 28.08 35.63
N LYS A 84 -38.68 27.96 36.95
CA LYS A 84 -37.40 28.11 37.65
C LYS A 84 -36.40 27.04 37.22
N LEU A 85 -36.81 25.77 37.19
CA LEU A 85 -35.96 24.64 36.78
C LEU A 85 -35.54 24.76 35.31
N LEU A 86 -36.47 25.10 34.41
CA LEU A 86 -36.18 25.35 32.99
C LEU A 86 -35.18 26.50 32.82
N GLY A 87 -35.33 27.60 33.57
CA GLY A 87 -34.41 28.74 33.52
C GLY A 87 -32.99 28.35 33.93
N LEU A 88 -32.84 27.62 35.03
CA LEU A 88 -31.53 27.11 35.49
C LEU A 88 -30.93 26.11 34.51
N TRP A 89 -31.76 25.21 33.99
CA TRP A 89 -31.34 24.18 33.05
C TRP A 89 -30.83 24.79 31.74
N ILE A 90 -31.59 25.70 31.14
CA ILE A 90 -31.21 26.41 29.90
C ILE A 90 -29.94 27.22 30.11
N LYS A 91 -29.79 27.90 31.27
CA LYS A 91 -28.59 28.67 31.57
C LYS A 91 -27.33 27.79 31.63
N ARG A 92 -27.45 26.54 32.07
CA ARG A 92 -26.32 25.62 32.25
C ARG A 92 -25.99 24.79 31.00
N TYR A 93 -27.00 24.28 30.31
CA TYR A 93 -26.82 23.31 29.21
C TYR A 93 -27.36 23.80 27.86
N GLY A 94 -27.91 25.01 27.80
CA GLY A 94 -28.58 25.53 26.60
C GLY A 94 -29.93 24.86 26.35
N ARG A 95 -30.51 25.11 25.16
CA ARG A 95 -31.75 24.47 24.72
C ARG A 95 -31.44 23.11 24.09
N THR A 96 -31.77 22.04 24.80
CA THR A 96 -31.62 20.66 24.33
C THR A 96 -32.98 20.06 23.90
N SER A 97 -32.97 18.88 23.28
CA SER A 97 -34.19 18.16 22.93
C SER A 97 -35.08 17.88 24.14
N ARG A 98 -34.50 17.53 25.29
CA ARG A 98 -35.26 17.30 26.53
C ARG A 98 -35.82 18.59 27.16
N VAL A 99 -35.14 19.73 27.01
CA VAL A 99 -35.71 21.04 27.39
C VAL A 99 -36.95 21.32 26.55
N GLN A 100 -36.84 21.11 25.23
CA GLN A 100 -37.93 21.30 24.29
C GLN A 100 -39.10 20.37 24.61
N GLU A 101 -38.84 19.12 24.99
CA GLU A 101 -39.87 18.18 25.43
C GLU A 101 -40.67 18.72 26.63
N ILE A 102 -40.00 19.16 27.70
CA ILE A 102 -40.68 19.72 28.87
C ILE A 102 -41.45 21.00 28.51
N GLN A 103 -40.89 21.89 27.67
CA GLN A 103 -41.57 23.10 27.21
C GLN A 103 -42.82 22.78 26.37
N ASN A 104 -42.74 21.77 25.51
CA ASN A 104 -43.86 21.29 24.71
C ASN A 104 -44.97 20.70 25.59
N ARG A 105 -44.59 19.87 26.57
CA ARG A 105 -45.52 19.31 27.56
C ARG A 105 -46.22 20.41 28.35
N GLU A 106 -45.47 21.42 28.81
CA GLU A 106 -46.04 22.55 29.57
C GLU A 106 -47.05 23.32 28.73
N ALA A 107 -46.72 23.60 27.47
CA ALA A 107 -47.65 24.26 26.55
C ALA A 107 -48.93 23.45 26.37
N LEU A 108 -48.84 22.13 26.20
CA LEU A 108 -50.02 21.25 26.04
C LEU A 108 -50.86 21.16 27.32
N LEU A 109 -50.22 21.01 28.49
CA LEU A 109 -50.90 20.99 29.79
C LEU A 109 -51.64 22.32 30.05
N ASN A 110 -51.09 23.44 29.57
CA ASN A 110 -51.70 24.75 29.71
C ASN A 110 -52.82 25.04 28.69
N TYR A 111 -53.13 24.11 27.76
CA TYR A 111 -54.10 24.33 26.70
C TYR A 111 -55.47 24.78 27.21
N LYS A 112 -56.01 24.12 28.25
CA LYS A 112 -57.33 24.46 28.81
C LYS A 112 -57.37 25.87 29.41
N ALA A 113 -56.25 26.36 29.94
CA ALA A 113 -56.17 27.67 30.58
C ALA A 113 -55.84 28.80 29.58
N ASN A 114 -54.98 28.53 28.58
CA ASN A 114 -54.63 29.50 27.54
C ASN A 114 -54.41 28.82 26.17
N PRO A 115 -55.50 28.51 25.45
CA PRO A 115 -55.43 27.84 24.16
C PRO A 115 -54.59 28.61 23.13
N ASN A 116 -54.69 29.94 23.13
CA ASN A 116 -54.00 30.80 22.16
C ASN A 116 -52.48 30.72 22.31
N ALA A 117 -51.97 30.74 23.54
CA ALA A 117 -50.53 30.61 23.79
C ALA A 117 -50.01 29.22 23.39
N THR A 118 -50.75 28.15 23.69
CA THR A 118 -50.40 26.79 23.29
C THR A 118 -50.39 26.63 21.77
N LEU A 119 -51.42 27.11 21.08
CA LEU A 119 -51.48 27.04 19.61
C LEU A 119 -50.37 27.87 18.95
N ALA A 120 -50.01 29.03 19.53
CA ALA A 120 -48.88 29.81 19.07
C ALA A 120 -47.54 29.07 19.27
N HIS A 121 -47.38 28.37 20.41
CA HIS A 121 -46.23 27.50 20.67
C HIS A 121 -46.13 26.38 19.64
N VAL A 122 -47.19 25.58 19.48
CA VAL A 122 -47.25 24.46 18.51
C VAL A 122 -46.99 24.94 17.09
N ARG A 123 -47.52 26.09 16.69
CA ARG A 123 -47.27 26.68 15.36
C ARG A 123 -45.78 26.95 15.13
N ARG A 124 -45.07 27.48 16.13
CA ARG A 124 -43.62 27.75 16.04
C ARG A 124 -42.83 26.45 15.99
N GLU A 125 -43.13 25.50 16.88
CA GLU A 125 -42.40 24.23 16.98
C GLU A 125 -42.54 23.36 15.73
N LEU A 126 -43.73 23.35 15.10
CA LEU A 126 -43.99 22.60 13.87
C LEU A 126 -43.71 23.39 12.58
N GLY A 127 -43.30 24.66 12.68
CA GLY A 127 -43.05 25.50 11.51
C GLY A 127 -44.28 25.72 10.62
N LEU A 128 -45.49 25.77 11.20
CA LEU A 128 -46.73 25.89 10.43
C LEU A 128 -46.94 27.34 9.95
N GLN A 129 -46.69 27.58 8.67
CA GLN A 129 -46.73 28.93 8.10
C GLN A 129 -48.12 29.39 7.64
N TYR A 130 -49.07 28.46 7.43
CA TYR A 130 -50.44 28.72 6.94
C TYR A 130 -50.51 29.71 5.76
N ASN A 131 -49.44 29.82 4.98
CA ASN A 131 -49.26 30.72 3.83
C ASN A 131 -49.87 30.14 2.54
N HIS A 132 -50.76 29.16 2.67
CA HIS A 132 -51.52 28.64 1.54
C HIS A 132 -52.46 29.74 1.08
N SER A 133 -52.20 30.25 -0.13
CA SER A 133 -53.09 31.18 -0.79
C SER A 133 -54.27 30.42 -1.41
N ARG A 134 -55.42 31.07 -1.46
CA ARG A 134 -56.58 30.54 -2.20
C ARG A 134 -56.16 30.36 -3.66
N ILE A 135 -56.29 29.14 -4.18
CA ILE A 135 -56.15 28.89 -5.62
C ILE A 135 -57.38 29.51 -6.29
N VAL A 136 -57.18 30.63 -7.00
CA VAL A 136 -58.23 31.24 -7.81
C VAL A 136 -58.13 30.66 -9.22
N GLU A 137 -59.00 29.69 -9.55
CA GLU A 137 -58.93 28.85 -10.76
C GLU A 137 -58.89 29.60 -12.11
N ARG A 138 -59.14 30.93 -12.11
CA ARG A 138 -59.16 31.76 -13.33
C ARG A 138 -58.17 32.92 -13.33
N GLN A 139 -57.26 32.98 -12.36
CA GLN A 139 -56.25 34.04 -12.34
C GLN A 139 -55.17 33.76 -13.39
N LYS A 140 -54.97 34.68 -14.34
CA LYS A 140 -53.85 34.58 -15.28
C LYS A 140 -52.53 34.63 -14.49
N PRO A 141 -51.61 33.67 -14.70
CA PRO A 141 -50.35 33.62 -13.98
C PRO A 141 -49.48 34.83 -14.32
N LYS A 142 -48.93 35.49 -13.29
CA LYS A 142 -48.03 36.65 -13.43
C LYS A 142 -46.61 36.26 -13.84
N HIS A 143 -46.26 34.99 -13.70
CA HIS A 143 -44.94 34.43 -14.00
C HIS A 143 -45.05 33.39 -15.12
N PRO A 144 -43.95 33.09 -15.83
CA PRO A 144 -43.93 32.04 -16.84
C PRO A 144 -44.44 30.71 -16.26
N THR A 145 -45.35 30.08 -16.97
CA THR A 145 -45.93 28.77 -16.61
C THR A 145 -45.13 27.59 -17.17
N ALA A 146 -44.15 27.87 -18.03
CA ALA A 146 -43.28 26.88 -18.64
C ALA A 146 -41.83 27.37 -18.56
N LEU A 147 -40.91 26.42 -18.41
CA LEU A 147 -39.48 26.69 -18.50
C LEU A 147 -39.11 26.89 -19.98
N ASP A 148 -38.27 27.89 -20.26
CA ASP A 148 -37.73 28.09 -21.61
C ASP A 148 -36.83 26.90 -21.98
N PRO A 149 -37.18 26.10 -23.02
CA PRO A 149 -36.37 24.97 -23.46
C PRO A 149 -34.93 25.35 -23.83
N LYS A 150 -34.68 26.61 -24.20
CA LYS A 150 -33.35 27.11 -24.51
C LYS A 150 -32.43 27.19 -23.30
N LEU A 151 -32.99 27.33 -22.09
CA LEU A 151 -32.23 27.39 -20.84
C LEU A 151 -31.95 26.01 -20.24
N ILE A 152 -32.79 25.02 -20.53
CA ILE A 152 -32.75 23.69 -19.92
C ILE A 152 -32.24 22.58 -20.86
N ASN A 153 -31.67 22.94 -22.01
CA ASN A 153 -31.02 21.98 -22.88
C ASN A 153 -29.57 21.68 -22.44
N PHE A 154 -29.00 20.59 -22.97
CA PHE A 154 -27.65 20.14 -22.63
C PHE A 154 -26.58 21.20 -22.89
N GLU A 155 -26.66 21.92 -24.01
CA GLU A 155 -25.69 22.97 -24.36
C GLU A 155 -25.70 24.14 -23.38
N ALA A 156 -26.89 24.55 -22.92
CA ALA A 156 -27.04 25.59 -21.90
C ALA A 156 -26.53 25.14 -20.53
N PHE A 157 -26.68 23.85 -20.18
CA PHE A 157 -26.07 23.30 -18.97
C PHE A 157 -24.55 23.20 -19.10
N ARG A 158 -24.04 22.75 -20.26
CA ARG A 158 -22.60 22.63 -20.55
C ARG A 158 -21.92 24.00 -20.48
N ALA A 159 -22.50 25.02 -21.12
CA ALA A 159 -21.99 26.38 -21.08
C ALA A 159 -21.91 26.92 -19.64
N ARG A 160 -22.96 26.71 -18.84
CA ARG A 160 -22.95 27.09 -17.41
C ARG A 160 -21.91 26.33 -16.62
N ALA A 161 -21.79 25.03 -16.81
CA ALA A 161 -20.80 24.20 -16.14
C ALA A 161 -19.35 24.62 -16.47
N PHE A 162 -19.12 25.16 -17.67
CA PHE A 162 -17.82 25.62 -18.15
C PHE A 162 -17.50 27.07 -17.76
N THR A 163 -18.38 27.73 -17.00
CA THR A 163 -18.13 29.07 -16.45
C THR A 163 -16.96 29.03 -15.46
N SER A 164 -16.82 27.93 -14.72
CA SER A 164 -15.58 27.66 -14.00
C SER A 164 -14.48 27.29 -15.02
N GLY A 165 -13.26 27.78 -14.82
CA GLY A 165 -12.13 27.48 -15.72
C GLY A 165 -11.71 26.00 -15.74
N ASP A 166 -12.36 25.15 -14.94
CA ASP A 166 -12.11 23.72 -14.75
C ASP A 166 -13.37 22.89 -15.08
N LEU A 167 -13.49 21.68 -14.54
CA LEU A 167 -14.70 20.85 -14.66
C LEU A 167 -15.43 20.67 -13.31
N SER A 168 -15.25 21.58 -12.34
CA SER A 168 -15.95 21.51 -11.04
C SER A 168 -17.48 21.63 -11.18
N GLY A 169 -17.95 22.39 -12.17
CA GLY A 169 -19.37 22.48 -12.52
C GLY A 169 -19.96 21.26 -13.23
N VAL A 170 -19.15 20.24 -13.55
CA VAL A 170 -19.58 19.02 -14.23
C VAL A 170 -19.60 17.86 -13.23
N GLU A 171 -20.72 17.17 -13.10
CA GLU A 171 -20.84 15.95 -12.29
C GLU A 171 -20.05 14.78 -12.91
N ASP A 172 -19.69 13.76 -12.11
CA ASP A 172 -18.89 12.61 -12.59
C ASP A 172 -19.53 11.93 -13.81
N ARG A 173 -20.85 11.71 -13.79
CA ARG A 173 -21.61 11.13 -14.91
C ARG A 173 -21.59 11.98 -16.18
N GLY A 174 -21.42 13.29 -16.03
CA GLY A 174 -21.38 14.23 -17.15
C GLY A 174 -20.03 14.27 -17.86
N LEU A 175 -18.98 13.72 -17.24
CA LEU A 175 -17.63 13.72 -17.81
C LEU A 175 -17.59 12.93 -19.12
N GLU A 176 -18.29 11.78 -19.19
CA GLU A 176 -18.33 10.91 -20.38
C GLU A 176 -18.98 11.57 -21.60
N LEU A 177 -19.85 12.57 -21.37
CA LEU A 177 -20.59 13.26 -22.43
C LEU A 177 -19.82 14.47 -23.02
N LEU A 178 -18.63 14.76 -22.51
CA LEU A 178 -17.84 15.89 -22.98
C LEU A 178 -17.13 15.57 -24.30
N ASP A 179 -16.88 16.61 -25.09
CA ASP A 179 -15.90 16.51 -26.17
C ASP A 179 -14.48 16.55 -25.56
N HIS A 180 -13.93 15.36 -25.33
CA HIS A 180 -12.63 15.18 -24.71
C HIS A 180 -11.48 15.74 -25.55
N ALA A 181 -11.60 15.76 -26.88
CA ALA A 181 -10.53 16.25 -27.77
C ALA A 181 -10.36 17.77 -27.65
N GLY A 182 -11.47 18.49 -27.53
CA GLY A 182 -11.53 19.95 -27.39
C GLY A 182 -11.16 20.50 -26.01
N LEU A 183 -10.87 19.66 -25.02
CA LEU A 183 -10.53 20.13 -23.68
C LEU A 183 -9.17 20.85 -23.66
N GLY A 184 -9.15 22.06 -23.08
CA GLY A 184 -7.92 22.78 -22.73
C GLY A 184 -7.18 22.12 -21.57
N ALA A 185 -5.93 22.54 -21.33
CA ALA A 185 -5.01 21.90 -20.38
C ALA A 185 -5.59 21.73 -18.96
N THR A 186 -6.17 22.79 -18.39
CA THR A 186 -6.75 22.77 -17.03
C THR A 186 -7.91 21.78 -16.92
N ARG A 187 -8.83 21.79 -17.90
CA ARG A 187 -9.99 20.90 -17.92
C ARG A 187 -9.58 19.45 -18.17
N LEU A 188 -8.65 19.22 -19.09
CA LEU A 188 -8.08 17.90 -19.35
C LEU A 188 -7.46 17.30 -18.07
N ARG A 189 -6.69 18.10 -17.34
CA ARG A 189 -6.12 17.67 -16.07
C ARG A 189 -7.18 17.29 -15.04
N HIS A 190 -8.20 18.13 -14.90
CA HIS A 190 -9.30 17.89 -13.96
C HIS A 190 -10.10 16.64 -14.35
N LEU A 191 -10.30 16.39 -15.65
CA LEU A 191 -10.87 15.15 -16.18
C LEU A 191 -10.02 13.94 -15.74
N LEU A 192 -8.72 13.93 -16.07
CA LEU A 192 -7.83 12.81 -15.75
C LEU A 192 -7.74 12.53 -14.24
N SER A 193 -7.82 13.57 -13.40
CA SER A 193 -7.82 13.40 -11.95
C SER A 193 -9.09 12.76 -11.39
N ARG A 194 -10.22 12.87 -12.11
CA ARG A 194 -11.54 12.37 -11.68
C ARG A 194 -11.92 11.04 -12.33
N LEU A 195 -11.31 10.70 -13.47
CA LEU A 195 -11.55 9.42 -14.14
C LEU A 195 -11.13 8.25 -13.25
N LYS A 196 -12.06 7.32 -13.06
CA LYS A 196 -11.85 6.09 -12.28
C LYS A 196 -11.65 4.86 -13.17
N ARG A 197 -12.23 4.88 -14.37
CA ARG A 197 -12.24 3.77 -15.33
C ARG A 197 -11.45 4.15 -16.59
N PRO A 198 -10.70 3.20 -17.17
CA PRO A 198 -9.91 3.43 -18.38
C PRO A 198 -10.71 3.08 -19.66
N ASP A 199 -11.99 3.40 -19.72
CA ASP A 199 -12.93 3.03 -20.79
C ASP A 199 -13.06 4.09 -21.90
N LEU A 200 -12.39 5.22 -21.74
CA LEU A 200 -12.39 6.31 -22.71
C LEU A 200 -11.51 5.97 -23.92
N ALA A 201 -12.09 6.00 -25.13
CA ALA A 201 -11.44 5.51 -26.35
C ALA A 201 -10.06 6.13 -26.65
N ASN A 202 -9.93 7.45 -26.52
CA ASN A 202 -8.68 8.17 -26.81
C ASN A 202 -7.86 8.50 -25.55
N LEU A 203 -8.01 7.71 -24.49
CA LEU A 203 -7.37 7.98 -23.20
C LEU A 203 -5.83 8.05 -23.31
N PRO A 204 -5.12 7.16 -24.04
CA PRO A 204 -3.67 7.27 -24.21
C PRO A 204 -3.24 8.62 -24.81
N GLN A 205 -3.92 9.09 -25.86
CA GLN A 205 -3.62 10.37 -26.50
C GLN A 205 -3.87 11.56 -25.56
N LEU A 206 -4.95 11.50 -24.78
CA LEU A 206 -5.27 12.52 -23.78
C LEU A 206 -4.25 12.58 -22.65
N ILE A 207 -3.75 11.42 -22.19
CA ILE A 207 -2.68 11.36 -21.19
C ILE A 207 -1.40 11.96 -21.77
N ILE A 208 -1.01 11.60 -22.99
CA ILE A 208 0.17 12.21 -23.64
C ILE A 208 0.01 13.73 -23.79
N LYS A 209 -1.19 14.21 -24.13
CA LYS A 209 -1.49 15.65 -24.21
C LYS A 209 -1.32 16.36 -22.87
N ASP A 210 -1.74 15.77 -21.75
CA ASP A 210 -1.46 16.32 -20.40
C ASP A 210 0.02 16.19 -20.03
N LEU A 211 0.68 15.07 -20.38
CA LEU A 211 2.09 14.83 -20.04
C LEU A 211 3.04 15.80 -20.74
N ARG A 212 2.75 16.18 -21.99
CA ARG A 212 3.51 17.17 -22.77
C ARG A 212 3.25 18.61 -22.33
N ASN A 213 2.28 18.86 -21.46
CA ASN A 213 2.02 20.19 -20.93
C ASN A 213 3.15 20.62 -19.97
N GLU A 214 3.55 21.89 -20.01
CA GLU A 214 4.62 22.44 -19.16
C GLU A 214 4.35 22.27 -17.67
N HIS A 215 3.09 22.31 -17.24
CA HIS A 215 2.72 22.14 -15.85
C HIS A 215 2.49 20.67 -15.46
N SER A 216 2.80 19.72 -16.35
CA SER A 216 2.66 18.29 -16.07
C SER A 216 3.46 17.88 -14.84
N ARG A 217 2.84 17.07 -13.98
CA ARG A 217 3.53 16.41 -12.86
C ARG A 217 4.09 15.03 -13.24
N GLY A 218 4.07 14.71 -14.53
CA GLY A 218 4.52 13.43 -15.06
C GLY A 218 3.54 12.28 -14.85
N PHE A 219 3.94 11.11 -15.35
CA PHE A 219 3.15 9.88 -15.22
C PHE A 219 3.09 9.42 -13.76
N GLY A 220 1.93 8.89 -13.36
CA GLY A 220 1.61 8.54 -11.97
C GLY A 220 0.97 9.65 -11.12
N SER A 221 0.87 10.88 -11.63
CA SER A 221 0.24 12.01 -10.91
C SER A 221 -1.30 11.92 -10.82
N HIS A 222 -1.94 11.28 -11.80
CA HIS A 222 -3.38 11.01 -11.79
C HIS A 222 -3.68 9.56 -11.40
N GLY A 223 -4.78 9.34 -10.68
CA GLY A 223 -5.22 8.01 -10.28
C GLY A 223 -5.45 7.08 -11.47
N ILE A 224 -5.96 7.63 -12.59
CA ILE A 224 -6.24 6.87 -13.81
C ILE A 224 -5.01 6.18 -14.40
N HIS A 225 -3.80 6.73 -14.20
CA HIS A 225 -2.55 6.16 -14.71
C HIS A 225 -2.30 4.73 -14.21
N ARG A 226 -2.74 4.40 -12.99
CA ARG A 226 -2.58 3.06 -12.38
C ARG A 226 -3.65 2.07 -12.84
N ASN A 227 -4.74 2.58 -13.39
CA ASN A 227 -5.91 1.80 -13.79
C ASN A 227 -5.89 1.46 -15.28
N LEU A 228 -4.93 1.96 -16.06
CA LEU A 228 -4.79 1.66 -17.48
C LEU A 228 -4.68 0.15 -17.75
N THR A 229 -5.21 -0.25 -18.89
CA THR A 229 -5.04 -1.62 -19.42
C THR A 229 -3.65 -1.79 -20.04
N ILE A 230 -3.17 -3.03 -20.16
CA ILE A 230 -1.87 -3.33 -20.78
C ILE A 230 -1.81 -2.77 -22.20
N ALA A 231 -2.85 -2.99 -23.01
CA ALA A 231 -2.93 -2.47 -24.38
C ALA A 231 -2.81 -0.94 -24.46
N GLN A 232 -3.46 -0.21 -23.54
CA GLN A 232 -3.34 1.25 -23.48
C GLN A 232 -1.95 1.70 -23.03
N MET A 233 -1.30 0.95 -22.13
CA MET A 233 0.07 1.24 -21.72
C MET A 233 1.07 0.97 -22.85
N ASP A 234 0.86 -0.07 -23.65
CA ASP A 234 1.66 -0.37 -24.84
C ASP A 234 1.50 0.74 -25.89
N GLU A 235 0.28 1.22 -26.10
CA GLU A 235 0.01 2.37 -26.98
C GLU A 235 0.70 3.65 -26.49
N LEU A 236 0.70 3.92 -25.17
CA LEU A 236 1.45 5.04 -24.59
C LEU A 236 2.95 4.95 -24.90
N LEU A 237 3.54 3.75 -24.85
CA LEU A 237 4.95 3.53 -25.18
C LEU A 237 5.25 3.67 -26.67
N GLN A 238 4.29 3.31 -27.53
CA GLN A 238 4.41 3.56 -28.97
C GLN A 238 4.41 5.06 -29.28
N ILE A 239 3.60 5.84 -28.55
CA ILE A 239 3.50 7.30 -28.75
C ILE A 239 4.69 8.05 -28.12
N ASP A 240 5.11 7.66 -26.91
CA ASP A 240 6.26 8.24 -26.21
C ASP A 240 7.15 7.15 -25.60
N PRO A 241 8.16 6.68 -26.35
CA PRO A 241 9.08 5.64 -25.89
C PRO A 241 9.84 6.00 -24.61
N LYS A 242 9.98 7.29 -24.26
CA LYS A 242 10.72 7.72 -23.06
C LYS A 242 10.00 7.37 -21.76
N LEU A 243 8.70 7.06 -21.81
CA LEU A 243 7.95 6.62 -20.63
C LEU A 243 8.50 5.34 -20.01
N ILE A 244 9.23 4.54 -20.78
CA ILE A 244 9.86 3.33 -20.28
C ILE A 244 10.92 3.60 -19.20
N ASP A 245 11.49 4.81 -19.16
CA ASP A 245 12.51 5.16 -18.15
C ASP A 245 11.86 5.76 -16.88
N ASN A 246 10.53 5.91 -16.88
CA ASN A 246 9.78 6.44 -15.73
C ASN A 246 9.42 5.31 -14.74
N SER A 247 9.91 5.42 -13.51
CA SER A 247 9.67 4.41 -12.46
C SER A 247 8.19 4.20 -12.14
N ASN A 248 7.35 5.24 -12.16
CA ASN A 248 5.91 5.09 -11.91
C ASN A 248 5.22 4.31 -13.04
N PHE A 249 5.65 4.54 -14.28
CA PHE A 249 5.15 3.81 -15.44
C PHE A 249 5.54 2.34 -15.35
N ILE A 250 6.83 2.05 -15.11
CA ILE A 250 7.35 0.70 -14.95
C ILE A 250 6.58 -0.05 -13.85
N ASN A 251 6.42 0.55 -12.66
CA ASN A 251 5.74 -0.10 -11.54
C ASN A 251 4.27 -0.40 -11.86
N ALA A 252 3.55 0.56 -12.47
CA ALA A 252 2.18 0.34 -12.90
C ALA A 252 2.11 -0.80 -13.93
N TYR A 253 3.05 -0.84 -14.88
CA TYR A 253 3.11 -1.83 -15.96
C TYR A 253 3.37 -3.24 -15.41
N LEU A 254 4.42 -3.40 -14.59
CA LEU A 254 4.78 -4.66 -13.96
C LEU A 254 3.66 -5.25 -13.12
N THR A 255 2.89 -4.40 -12.43
CA THR A 255 1.73 -4.84 -11.64
C THR A 255 0.65 -5.47 -12.53
N LYS A 256 0.50 -5.02 -13.78
CA LYS A 256 -0.47 -5.61 -14.73
C LYS A 256 0.02 -6.90 -15.35
N LEU A 257 1.33 -7.04 -15.51
CA LEU A 257 1.90 -8.26 -16.04
C LEU A 257 1.84 -9.38 -15.01
N ALA A 258 2.03 -9.06 -13.73
CA ALA A 258 2.15 -10.00 -12.63
C ALA A 258 1.13 -11.16 -12.72
N PRO A 259 1.57 -12.40 -12.46
CA PRO A 259 0.66 -13.54 -12.42
C PRO A 259 -0.38 -13.38 -11.32
N SER A 260 -1.39 -14.26 -11.29
CA SER A 260 -2.42 -14.26 -10.24
C SER A 260 -1.78 -14.25 -8.85
N ALA A 261 -2.42 -13.57 -7.89
CA ALA A 261 -1.90 -13.39 -6.54
C ALA A 261 -1.58 -14.71 -5.81
N ASP A 262 -2.17 -15.82 -6.24
CA ASP A 262 -1.97 -17.15 -5.68
C ASP A 262 -0.67 -17.85 -6.14
N VAL A 263 0.07 -17.28 -7.12
CA VAL A 263 1.26 -17.89 -7.72
C VAL A 263 2.51 -17.09 -7.40
N ASP A 264 3.43 -17.68 -6.62
CA ASP A 264 4.73 -17.07 -6.32
C ASP A 264 5.82 -17.52 -7.32
N THR A 265 6.05 -16.71 -8.34
CA THR A 265 7.07 -16.95 -9.37
C THR A 265 8.52 -16.89 -8.88
N ARG A 266 8.77 -16.50 -7.62
CA ARG A 266 10.14 -16.51 -7.07
C ARG A 266 10.65 -17.93 -6.84
N PHE A 267 9.75 -18.86 -6.49
CA PHE A 267 10.09 -20.24 -6.16
C PHE A 267 9.63 -21.24 -7.23
N ASP A 268 8.65 -20.86 -8.06
CA ASP A 268 8.22 -21.66 -9.20
C ASP A 268 8.83 -21.15 -10.52
N LEU A 269 9.97 -21.74 -10.89
CA LEU A 269 10.69 -21.41 -12.13
C LEU A 269 9.88 -21.77 -13.39
N ALA A 270 9.05 -22.82 -13.34
CA ALA A 270 8.25 -23.26 -14.47
C ALA A 270 7.13 -22.27 -14.77
N GLU A 271 6.39 -21.82 -13.74
CA GLU A 271 5.38 -20.77 -13.88
C GLU A 271 5.98 -19.42 -14.25
N ARG A 272 7.16 -19.07 -13.70
CA ARG A 272 7.91 -17.89 -14.14
C ARG A 272 8.25 -17.95 -15.63
N GLY A 273 8.67 -19.11 -16.12
CA GLY A 273 8.92 -19.35 -17.54
C GLY A 273 7.67 -19.19 -18.41
N LYS A 274 6.55 -19.79 -18.02
CA LYS A 274 5.26 -19.65 -18.73
C LYS A 274 4.79 -18.20 -18.75
N HIS A 275 4.94 -17.48 -17.66
CA HIS A 275 4.61 -16.07 -17.57
C HIS A 275 5.45 -15.22 -18.53
N LEU A 276 6.77 -15.40 -18.55
CA LEU A 276 7.65 -14.67 -19.49
C LEU A 276 7.28 -14.96 -20.95
N ASN A 277 6.95 -16.21 -21.27
CA ASN A 277 6.55 -16.59 -22.64
C ASN A 277 5.25 -15.90 -23.11
N ARG A 278 4.33 -15.54 -22.20
CA ARG A 278 3.12 -14.77 -22.57
C ARG A 278 3.46 -13.38 -23.12
N HIS A 279 4.65 -12.87 -22.82
CA HIS A 279 5.12 -11.57 -23.24
C HIS A 279 6.24 -11.65 -24.28
N ALA A 280 6.44 -12.81 -24.93
CA ALA A 280 7.46 -13.00 -25.94
C ALA A 280 7.24 -12.15 -27.21
N ASP A 281 5.98 -11.93 -27.62
CA ASP A 281 5.62 -11.15 -28.81
C ASP A 281 5.20 -9.72 -28.47
N HIS A 282 5.83 -9.15 -27.45
CA HIS A 282 5.47 -7.83 -26.95
C HIS A 282 5.57 -6.75 -28.04
N PRO A 283 4.56 -5.85 -28.19
CA PRO A 283 4.51 -4.87 -29.27
C PRO A 283 5.60 -3.79 -29.17
N VAL A 284 6.17 -3.58 -27.98
CA VAL A 284 7.26 -2.63 -27.73
C VAL A 284 8.60 -3.37 -27.72
N ASP A 285 9.51 -2.98 -28.62
CA ASP A 285 10.81 -3.64 -28.85
C ASP A 285 11.68 -3.77 -27.60
N LYS A 286 11.81 -2.68 -26.82
CA LYS A 286 12.65 -2.67 -25.61
C LYS A 286 12.14 -3.67 -24.56
N TRP A 287 10.82 -3.80 -24.38
CA TRP A 287 10.23 -4.79 -23.47
C TRP A 287 10.39 -6.21 -23.99
N ARG A 288 10.20 -6.42 -25.29
CA ARG A 288 10.41 -7.72 -25.93
C ARG A 288 11.84 -8.23 -25.69
N ASN A 289 12.83 -7.37 -25.89
CA ASN A 289 14.23 -7.69 -25.64
C ASN A 289 14.49 -7.96 -24.15
N LEU A 290 13.89 -7.19 -23.24
CA LEU A 290 14.01 -7.41 -21.80
C LEU A 290 13.44 -8.77 -21.37
N PHE A 291 12.22 -9.10 -21.81
CA PHE A 291 11.58 -10.38 -21.47
C PHE A 291 12.39 -11.57 -22.01
N ALA A 292 12.88 -11.46 -23.25
CA ALA A 292 13.74 -12.47 -23.84
C ALA A 292 15.07 -12.61 -23.06
N ALA A 293 15.68 -11.51 -22.60
CA ALA A 293 16.90 -11.57 -21.80
C ALA A 293 16.67 -12.27 -20.45
N VAL A 294 15.59 -11.93 -19.73
CA VAL A 294 15.22 -12.60 -18.47
C VAL A 294 14.88 -14.08 -18.70
N ARG A 295 14.27 -14.42 -19.83
CA ARG A 295 13.99 -15.81 -20.20
C ARG A 295 15.28 -16.60 -20.45
N SER A 296 16.25 -16.01 -21.15
CA SER A 296 17.58 -16.60 -21.38
C SER A 296 18.34 -16.87 -20.08
N GLN A 297 18.25 -15.96 -19.11
CA GLN A 297 18.80 -16.17 -17.76
C GLN A 297 18.12 -17.35 -17.05
N LEU A 298 16.79 -17.47 -17.15
CA LEU A 298 16.06 -18.58 -16.54
C LEU A 298 16.41 -19.94 -17.17
N ASP A 299 16.57 -19.98 -18.50
CA ASP A 299 17.06 -21.17 -19.21
C ASP A 299 18.48 -21.57 -18.75
N GLY A 300 19.34 -20.59 -18.46
CA GLY A 300 20.66 -20.82 -17.86
C GLY A 300 20.61 -21.50 -16.49
N ILE A 301 19.69 -21.08 -15.60
CA ILE A 301 19.47 -21.71 -14.28
C ILE A 301 19.02 -23.17 -14.44
N GLU A 302 18.22 -23.48 -15.46
CA GLU A 302 17.80 -24.85 -15.80
C GLU A 302 18.89 -25.67 -16.52
N GLY A 303 20.09 -25.11 -16.73
CA GLY A 303 21.22 -25.78 -17.38
C GLY A 303 21.18 -25.78 -18.91
N LYS A 304 20.28 -25.00 -19.54
CA LYS A 304 20.30 -24.78 -20.99
C LYS A 304 21.32 -23.69 -21.33
N LYS A 305 21.84 -23.71 -22.57
CA LYS A 305 22.81 -22.71 -23.01
C LYS A 305 22.13 -21.33 -23.11
N PRO A 306 22.67 -20.28 -22.46
CA PRO A 306 22.14 -18.93 -22.61
C PRO A 306 22.29 -18.45 -24.05
N VAL A 307 21.22 -17.85 -24.58
CA VAL A 307 21.17 -17.27 -25.93
C VAL A 307 21.35 -15.76 -25.81
N LEU A 308 22.20 -15.18 -26.66
CA LEU A 308 22.33 -13.73 -26.79
C LEU A 308 21.05 -13.16 -27.39
N VAL A 309 20.39 -12.28 -26.65
CA VAL A 309 19.15 -11.63 -27.07
C VAL A 309 19.43 -10.26 -27.68
N ASP A 310 20.37 -9.52 -27.08
CA ASP A 310 20.86 -8.25 -27.61
C ASP A 310 22.36 -8.37 -27.88
N LYS A 311 22.76 -8.15 -29.14
CA LYS A 311 24.16 -8.25 -29.57
C LYS A 311 25.00 -7.06 -29.13
N ASP A 312 24.41 -5.97 -28.63
CA ASP A 312 25.15 -4.78 -28.19
C ASP A 312 25.19 -4.63 -26.67
N ASP A 313 24.45 -5.46 -25.92
CA ASP A 313 24.47 -5.49 -24.46
C ASP A 313 25.78 -6.09 -23.92
N ARG A 314 26.59 -5.23 -23.29
CA ARG A 314 27.90 -5.58 -22.71
C ARG A 314 27.81 -6.62 -21.60
N ASN A 315 26.75 -6.58 -20.78
CA ASN A 315 26.58 -7.51 -19.67
C ASN A 315 26.26 -8.92 -20.20
N GLN A 316 25.38 -9.02 -21.21
CA GLN A 316 25.06 -10.32 -21.83
C GLN A 316 26.28 -10.96 -22.50
N LYS A 317 27.13 -10.16 -23.16
CA LYS A 317 28.41 -10.64 -23.71
C LYS A 317 29.33 -11.16 -22.61
N GLN A 318 29.43 -10.46 -21.48
CA GLN A 318 30.28 -10.87 -20.37
C GLN A 318 29.80 -12.17 -19.72
N ASP A 319 28.49 -12.32 -19.50
CA ASP A 319 27.90 -13.54 -18.93
C ASP A 319 28.06 -14.74 -19.86
N GLN A 320 27.90 -14.55 -21.18
CA GLN A 320 28.14 -15.61 -22.16
C GLN A 320 29.61 -16.05 -22.16
N LEU A 321 30.54 -15.09 -22.15
CA LEU A 321 31.98 -15.38 -22.11
C LEU A 321 32.34 -16.13 -20.82
N ALA A 322 31.81 -15.72 -19.66
CA ALA A 322 32.00 -16.42 -18.40
C ALA A 322 31.48 -17.87 -18.44
N GLY A 323 30.29 -18.10 -19.01
CA GLY A 323 29.73 -19.44 -19.18
C GLY A 323 30.49 -20.36 -20.14
N THR A 324 31.38 -19.80 -20.98
CA THR A 324 32.28 -20.58 -21.86
C THR A 324 33.65 -20.86 -21.25
N GLN A 325 34.04 -20.15 -20.19
CA GLN A 325 35.31 -20.40 -19.53
C GLN A 325 35.26 -21.73 -18.76
N ALA A 326 36.42 -22.39 -18.71
CA ALA A 326 36.61 -23.56 -17.88
C ALA A 326 36.79 -23.12 -16.42
N SER A 327 36.03 -23.71 -15.52
CA SER A 327 36.10 -23.41 -14.09
C SER A 327 35.93 -24.69 -13.28
N TYR A 328 36.54 -24.71 -12.09
CA TYR A 328 36.35 -25.78 -11.13
C TYR A 328 36.57 -25.29 -9.70
N GLU A 329 35.97 -26.01 -8.77
CA GLU A 329 36.16 -25.89 -7.34
C GLU A 329 36.19 -27.29 -6.74
N PHE A 330 37.04 -27.51 -5.74
CA PHE A 330 37.14 -28.82 -5.10
C PHE A 330 37.23 -28.70 -3.60
N LYS A 331 36.82 -29.77 -2.93
CA LYS A 331 37.02 -29.98 -1.49
C LYS A 331 37.56 -31.37 -1.26
N VAL A 332 38.39 -31.49 -0.23
CA VAL A 332 38.92 -32.78 0.22
C VAL A 332 38.25 -33.14 1.54
N GLU A 333 37.49 -34.22 1.54
CA GLU A 333 36.73 -34.71 2.70
C GLU A 333 36.73 -36.25 2.68
N ASP A 334 36.88 -36.90 3.83
CA ASP A 334 36.88 -38.37 3.97
C ASP A 334 37.81 -39.12 2.99
N ARG A 335 39.01 -38.56 2.76
CA ARG A 335 40.01 -39.09 1.80
C ARG A 335 39.49 -39.17 0.35
N GLN A 336 38.50 -38.37 0.02
CA GLN A 336 37.98 -38.19 -1.33
C GLN A 336 38.09 -36.73 -1.76
N VAL A 337 38.27 -36.54 -3.06
CA VAL A 337 38.21 -35.23 -3.69
C VAL A 337 36.84 -35.07 -4.32
N GLN A 338 36.05 -34.13 -3.81
CA GLN A 338 34.78 -33.72 -4.39
C GLN A 338 35.04 -32.54 -5.33
N LEU A 339 34.90 -32.75 -6.63
CA LEU A 339 35.19 -31.77 -7.67
C LEU A 339 33.90 -31.30 -8.35
N SER A 340 33.61 -30.00 -8.29
CA SER A 340 32.61 -29.32 -9.11
C SER A 340 33.30 -28.66 -10.29
N PHE A 341 32.82 -28.86 -11.52
CA PHE A 341 33.50 -28.38 -12.72
C PHE A 341 32.53 -27.97 -13.84
N GLN A 342 32.99 -27.07 -14.70
CA GLN A 342 32.31 -26.63 -15.90
C GLN A 342 33.29 -26.54 -17.07
N ASN A 343 32.87 -27.00 -18.25
CA ASN A 343 33.65 -26.97 -19.50
C ASN A 343 35.04 -27.64 -19.43
N LEU A 344 35.20 -28.65 -18.57
CA LEU A 344 36.44 -29.44 -18.43
C LEU A 344 36.21 -30.90 -18.85
N LYS A 345 37.23 -31.49 -19.50
CA LYS A 345 37.22 -32.89 -19.94
C LYS A 345 38.12 -33.78 -19.08
N GLU A 346 39.18 -33.22 -18.54
CA GLU A 346 40.13 -33.88 -17.66
C GLU A 346 40.78 -32.86 -16.74
N VAL A 347 41.31 -33.34 -15.61
CA VAL A 347 42.09 -32.55 -14.66
C VAL A 347 43.34 -33.33 -14.26
N THR A 348 44.44 -32.63 -14.01
CA THR A 348 45.64 -33.21 -13.43
C THR A 348 45.60 -32.98 -11.92
N VAL A 349 45.77 -34.05 -11.15
CA VAL A 349 45.77 -34.02 -9.69
C VAL A 349 47.17 -34.34 -9.20
N ASN A 350 47.80 -33.40 -8.51
CA ASN A 350 49.12 -33.52 -7.93
C ASN A 350 49.00 -33.77 -6.43
N TYR A 351 49.70 -34.79 -5.95
CA TYR A 351 49.72 -35.17 -4.54
C TYR A 351 51.08 -34.85 -3.92
N TYR A 352 51.06 -34.04 -2.86
CA TYR A 352 52.24 -33.62 -2.11
C TYR A 352 52.17 -34.18 -0.69
N PRO A 353 52.88 -35.28 -0.35
CA PRO A 353 52.96 -35.75 1.01
C PRO A 353 53.72 -34.73 1.87
N MET A 354 53.09 -34.34 2.98
CA MET A 354 53.59 -33.36 3.92
C MET A 354 54.13 -34.06 5.15
N ASP A 355 55.37 -33.73 5.52
CA ASP A 355 55.93 -34.08 6.82
C ASP A 355 55.55 -32.99 7.83
N VAL A 356 54.66 -33.35 8.75
CA VAL A 356 54.11 -32.43 9.75
C VAL A 356 55.18 -32.01 10.77
N GLU A 357 56.17 -32.87 11.08
CA GLU A 357 57.22 -32.55 12.07
C GLU A 357 58.15 -31.46 11.57
N LEU A 358 58.47 -31.46 10.26
CA LEU A 358 59.26 -30.42 9.63
C LEU A 358 58.49 -29.08 9.52
N LEU A 359 57.17 -29.12 9.33
CA LEU A 359 56.30 -27.95 9.27
C LEU A 359 56.17 -27.25 10.64
N PHE A 360 55.99 -28.04 11.71
CA PHE A 360 55.92 -27.51 13.08
C PHE A 360 57.26 -26.94 13.57
N SER A 361 58.39 -27.51 13.14
CA SER A 361 59.72 -27.02 13.51
C SER A 361 60.06 -25.65 12.92
N ARG A 362 59.55 -25.34 11.72
CA ARG A 362 59.90 -24.09 11.01
C ARG A 362 58.91 -22.96 11.27
N LYS A 363 57.62 -23.24 11.55
CA LYS A 363 56.60 -22.21 11.87
C LYS A 363 55.50 -22.73 12.80
N PRO A 364 55.61 -22.57 14.13
CA PRO A 364 54.67 -23.17 15.10
C PRO A 364 53.25 -22.58 15.13
N PHE A 365 52.91 -21.55 14.33
CA PHE A 365 51.63 -20.83 14.41
C PHE A 365 50.95 -20.51 13.06
N MET A 366 51.17 -21.28 11.99
CA MET A 366 50.48 -21.01 10.71
C MET A 366 48.96 -21.24 10.81
N LYS A 367 48.19 -20.20 10.50
CA LYS A 367 46.75 -20.26 10.23
C LYS A 367 46.54 -19.99 8.73
N GLU A 368 45.92 -20.96 8.05
CA GLU A 368 45.04 -20.83 6.88
C GLU A 368 45.52 -20.26 5.52
N ASP A 369 46.80 -19.99 5.28
CA ASP A 369 47.28 -19.65 3.91
C ASP A 369 48.07 -20.80 3.26
N THR A 370 47.44 -21.51 2.32
CA THR A 370 48.00 -22.63 1.53
C THR A 370 48.83 -22.18 0.31
N ASP A 371 48.84 -20.88 0.00
CA ASP A 371 49.40 -20.33 -1.25
C ASP A 371 50.95 -20.27 -1.32
N HIS A 372 51.67 -20.82 -0.33
CA HIS A 372 53.13 -20.66 -0.21
C HIS A 372 53.93 -21.98 -0.20
N PHE A 373 53.34 -23.11 -0.58
CA PHE A 373 54.03 -24.40 -0.68
C PHE A 373 54.79 -24.63 -2.01
N THR A 374 55.16 -23.57 -2.72
CA THR A 374 55.74 -23.58 -4.09
C THR A 374 57.18 -24.13 -4.20
N TYR A 375 57.66 -24.91 -3.23
CA TYR A 375 59.01 -25.50 -3.26
C TYR A 375 59.02 -27.04 -3.14
N LEU A 376 57.85 -27.70 -3.25
CA LEU A 376 57.74 -29.15 -3.25
C LEU A 376 57.48 -29.66 -4.68
N VAL A 377 58.20 -30.70 -5.09
CA VAL A 377 57.92 -31.43 -6.34
C VAL A 377 56.80 -32.44 -6.05
N PRO A 378 55.78 -32.57 -6.90
CA PRO A 378 54.74 -33.57 -6.69
C PRO A 378 55.34 -34.97 -6.75
N ASN A 379 55.07 -35.80 -5.73
CA ASN A 379 55.55 -37.18 -5.72
C ASN A 379 54.72 -38.07 -6.65
N THR A 380 53.49 -37.67 -6.96
CA THR A 380 52.61 -38.38 -7.89
C THR A 380 51.65 -37.39 -8.54
N SER A 381 51.48 -37.50 -9.85
CA SER A 381 50.54 -36.73 -10.64
C SER A 381 49.63 -37.69 -11.40
N ASP A 382 48.33 -37.65 -11.12
CA ASP A 382 47.33 -38.49 -11.78
C ASP A 382 46.47 -37.64 -12.71
N THR A 383 46.10 -38.19 -13.88
CA THR A 383 45.15 -37.54 -14.80
C THR A 383 43.77 -38.16 -14.62
N VAL A 384 42.82 -37.37 -14.15
CA VAL A 384 41.43 -37.81 -13.92
C VAL A 384 40.56 -37.35 -15.08
N LYS A 385 40.01 -38.32 -15.82
CA LYS A 385 39.02 -38.04 -16.88
C LYS A 385 37.66 -37.73 -16.26
N LEU A 386 37.09 -36.61 -16.66
CA LEU A 386 35.81 -36.15 -16.13
C LEU A 386 34.63 -36.73 -16.93
N PRO A 387 33.54 -37.12 -16.24
CA PRO A 387 32.36 -37.66 -16.90
C PRO A 387 31.67 -36.62 -17.79
N VAL A 388 31.38 -37.02 -19.02
CA VAL A 388 30.67 -36.19 -20.02
C VAL A 388 29.24 -35.91 -19.53
N LYS A 389 28.79 -34.65 -19.61
CA LYS A 389 27.46 -34.16 -19.16
C LYS A 389 27.17 -34.20 -17.65
N LYS A 390 28.20 -34.27 -16.79
CA LYS A 390 28.05 -34.03 -15.35
C LYS A 390 28.77 -32.74 -14.95
N THR A 391 28.34 -32.14 -13.85
CA THR A 391 28.94 -30.93 -13.25
C THR A 391 29.69 -31.23 -11.95
N ALA A 392 29.66 -32.49 -11.50
CA ALA A 392 30.35 -32.96 -10.30
C ALA A 392 30.96 -34.35 -10.54
N HIS A 393 32.14 -34.57 -9.95
CA HIS A 393 32.83 -35.86 -9.94
C HIS A 393 33.56 -36.05 -8.61
N THR A 394 33.51 -37.27 -8.08
CA THR A 394 34.19 -37.63 -6.83
C THR A 394 35.14 -38.78 -7.11
N PHE A 395 36.37 -38.67 -6.62
CA PHE A 395 37.37 -39.72 -6.73
C PHE A 395 38.16 -39.85 -5.43
N ALA A 396 38.61 -41.06 -5.12
CA ALA A 396 39.36 -41.35 -3.89
C ALA A 396 40.84 -40.93 -4.04
N ILE A 397 41.44 -40.49 -2.95
CA ILE A 397 42.89 -40.31 -2.86
C ILE A 397 43.55 -41.70 -2.89
N PRO A 398 44.65 -41.91 -3.64
CA PRO A 398 45.32 -43.22 -3.73
C PRO A 398 45.70 -43.80 -2.36
N GLU A 399 45.54 -45.12 -2.20
CA GLU A 399 45.75 -45.82 -0.90
C GLU A 399 47.15 -45.59 -0.30
N ARG A 400 48.18 -45.43 -1.13
CA ARG A 400 49.56 -45.12 -0.72
C ARG A 400 49.71 -43.82 0.08
N PHE A 401 48.70 -42.95 0.06
CA PHE A 401 48.67 -41.67 0.76
C PHE A 401 47.70 -41.67 1.96
N HIS A 402 47.06 -42.81 2.30
CA HIS A 402 46.09 -42.85 3.40
C HIS A 402 46.73 -42.80 4.79
N SER A 403 48.01 -43.15 4.90
CA SER A 403 48.79 -43.14 6.15
C SER A 403 49.68 -41.91 6.30
N SER A 404 49.56 -40.90 5.42
CA SER A 404 50.34 -39.66 5.46
C SER A 404 49.43 -38.45 5.22
N ASN A 405 49.86 -37.29 5.69
CA ASN A 405 49.16 -36.04 5.38
C ASN A 405 49.54 -35.62 3.97
N VAL A 406 48.55 -35.32 3.11
CA VAL A 406 48.78 -35.00 1.70
C VAL A 406 48.02 -33.75 1.32
N MET A 407 48.72 -32.80 0.70
CA MET A 407 48.11 -31.66 0.01
C MET A 407 47.77 -32.06 -1.43
N VAL A 408 46.58 -31.68 -1.88
CA VAL A 408 46.05 -32.01 -3.21
C VAL A 408 45.97 -30.74 -4.04
N GLU A 409 46.73 -30.65 -5.12
CA GLU A 409 46.58 -29.58 -6.10
C GLU A 409 45.89 -30.13 -7.34
N ILE A 410 44.89 -29.40 -7.85
CA ILE A 410 44.26 -29.70 -9.13
C ILE A 410 44.69 -28.63 -10.12
N VAL A 411 45.12 -29.06 -11.30
CA VAL A 411 45.50 -28.23 -12.44
C VAL A 411 44.63 -28.56 -13.63
N ALA A 412 43.96 -27.56 -14.20
CA ALA A 412 43.16 -27.72 -15.41
C ALA A 412 43.11 -26.43 -16.22
N ASN A 413 43.33 -26.51 -17.55
CA ASN A 413 43.29 -25.37 -18.47
C ASN A 413 44.08 -24.11 -17.98
N GLY A 414 45.23 -24.32 -17.34
CA GLY A 414 46.10 -23.24 -16.85
C GLY A 414 45.69 -22.63 -15.50
N ILE A 415 44.55 -23.05 -14.93
CA ILE A 415 44.14 -22.72 -13.57
C ILE A 415 44.74 -23.76 -12.62
N ARG A 416 45.28 -23.30 -11.49
CA ARG A 416 45.81 -24.15 -10.40
C ARG A 416 45.11 -23.78 -9.10
N LYS A 417 44.70 -24.78 -8.32
CA LYS A 417 44.10 -24.62 -6.99
C LYS A 417 44.59 -25.76 -6.09
N SER A 418 44.94 -25.46 -4.84
CA SER A 418 45.52 -26.37 -3.85
C SER A 418 44.80 -26.32 -2.51
#